data_AF-A0AAX1G129-F1
#
_entry.id   AF-A0AAX1G129-F1
#
_cell.length_a   1.000
_cell.length_b   1.000
_cell.length_c   1.000
_cell.angle_alpha   90.00
_cell.angle_beta   90.00
_cell.angle_gamma   90.00
#
_symmetry.space_group_name_H-M   'P 1'
#
loop_
_entity.id
_entity.type
_entity.pdbx_description
1 polymer ?
#
loop_
_entity_poly.entity_id
_entity_poly.type
_entity_poly.pdbx_seq_one_letter_code
_entity_poly.pdbx_strand_id
1 'polypeptide(L)' 'MNKMIKEEIKKALASAPRNGFMAELHLQSIKYADELQDITAKEFCEEVGLKPSYGTEFSKMRNLTSRLKQAGLDVDKI' A
#
# COMPACT_ATOMS: atom_id res chain seq x y z
N MET A 1 7.62 -3.91 9.00
CA MET A 1 6.14 -3.89 8.86
C MET A 1 5.51 -4.97 9.76
N ASN A 2 4.23 -4.83 10.16
CA ASN A 2 3.50 -5.90 10.87
C ASN A 2 3.38 -7.15 9.96
N LYS A 3 3.69 -8.34 10.49
CA LYS A 3 3.67 -9.61 9.73
C LYS A 3 2.32 -9.91 9.08
N MET A 4 1.20 -9.62 9.76
CA MET A 4 -0.14 -9.86 9.23
C MET A 4 -0.45 -8.92 8.06
N ILE A 5 -0.17 -7.62 8.21
CA ILE A 5 -0.35 -6.62 7.14
C ILE A 5 0.45 -7.00 5.90
N LYS A 6 1.72 -7.38 6.09
CA LYS A 6 2.59 -7.85 5.00
C LYS A 6 1.96 -8.97 4.19
N GLU A 7 1.45 -10.00 4.85
CA GLU A 7 0.87 -11.16 4.16
C GLU A 7 -0.47 -10.83 3.51
N GLU A 8 -1.29 -9.96 4.12
CA GLU A 8 -2.52 -9.45 3.51
C GLU A 8 -2.23 -8.65 2.23
N ILE A 9 -1.25 -7.75 2.25
CA ILE A 9 -0.84 -6.97 1.06
C ILE A 9 -0.35 -7.91 -0.05
N LYS A 10 0.52 -8.87 0.29
CA LYS A 10 1.04 -9.85 -0.70
C LYS A 10 -0.09 -10.65 -1.33
N LYS A 11 -1.03 -11.13 -0.51
CA LYS A 11 -2.17 -11.91 -0.98
C LYS A 11 -3.07 -11.06 -1.88
N ALA A 12 -3.37 -9.83 -1.49
CA ALA A 12 -4.17 -8.90 -2.28
C ALA A 12 -3.53 -8.65 -3.65
N LEU A 13 -2.24 -8.29 -3.69
CA LEU A 13 -1.47 -8.08 -4.92
C LEU A 13 -1.44 -9.32 -5.82
N ALA A 14 -1.29 -10.51 -5.25
CA ALA A 14 -1.32 -11.77 -6.00
C ALA A 14 -2.71 -12.12 -6.55
N SER A 15 -3.76 -11.70 -5.86
CA SER A 15 -5.16 -11.88 -6.27
C SER A 15 -5.72 -10.77 -7.16
N ALA A 16 -4.89 -9.75 -7.46
CA ALA A 16 -5.33 -8.60 -8.25
C ALA A 16 -5.89 -9.07 -9.61
N PRO A 17 -6.99 -8.45 -10.09
CA PRO A 17 -7.55 -8.80 -11.38
C PRO A 17 -6.55 -8.53 -12.51
N ARG A 18 -6.78 -9.12 -13.68
CA ARG A 18 -5.92 -8.90 -14.86
C ARG A 18 -5.76 -7.40 -15.14
N ASN A 19 -4.50 -6.95 -15.24
CA ASN A 19 -4.12 -5.53 -15.40
C ASN A 19 -4.46 -4.62 -14.19
N GLY A 20 -4.93 -5.16 -13.07
CA GLY A 20 -5.32 -4.43 -11.86
C GLY A 20 -4.22 -4.25 -10.83
N PHE A 21 -3.03 -4.80 -11.06
CA PHE A 21 -1.95 -4.82 -10.07
C PHE A 21 -1.60 -3.42 -9.52
N MET A 22 -1.48 -2.40 -10.38
CA MET A 22 -1.16 -1.04 -9.90
C MET A 22 -2.28 -0.46 -9.04
N ALA A 23 -3.54 -0.68 -9.43
CA ALA A 23 -4.69 -0.22 -8.66
C ALA A 23 -4.71 -0.90 -7.30
N GLU A 24 -4.43 -2.21 -7.25
CA GLU A 24 -4.33 -2.96 -6.00
C GLU A 24 -3.17 -2.44 -5.13
N LEU A 25 -1.99 -2.21 -5.71
CA LEU A 25 -0.87 -1.61 -5.00
C LEU A 25 -1.24 -0.26 -4.38
N HIS A 26 -1.92 0.60 -5.13
CA HIS A 26 -2.38 1.88 -4.62
C HIS A 26 -3.40 1.71 -3.49
N LEU A 27 -4.37 0.79 -3.67
CA LEU A 27 -5.41 0.51 -2.67
C LEU A 27 -4.79 0.03 -1.36
N GLN A 28 -3.89 -0.94 -1.41
CA GLN A 28 -3.19 -1.45 -0.22
C GLN A 28 -2.30 -0.38 0.44
N SER A 29 -1.66 0.48 -0.36
CA SER A 29 -0.85 1.59 0.16
C SER A 29 -1.69 2.65 0.89
N ILE A 30 -2.95 2.84 0.48
CA ILE A 30 -3.91 3.74 1.13
C ILE A 30 -4.52 3.08 2.37
N LYS A 31 -4.97 1.82 2.23
CA LYS A 31 -5.63 1.05 3.28
C LYS A 31 -4.78 0.97 4.55
N TYR A 32 -3.49 0.68 4.39
CA TYR A 32 -2.56 0.50 5.51
C TYR A 32 -1.62 1.70 5.71
N ALA A 33 -2.00 2.90 5.26
CA ALA A 33 -1.08 4.04 5.24
C ALA A 33 -0.52 4.41 6.63
N ASP A 34 -1.31 4.25 7.69
CA ASP A 34 -0.91 4.59 9.06
C ASP A 34 0.09 3.57 9.60
N GLU A 35 -0.14 2.28 9.33
CA GLU A 35 0.73 1.19 9.77
C GLU A 35 2.03 1.11 8.95
N LEU A 36 2.05 1.75 7.79
CA LEU A 36 3.20 1.86 6.90
C LEU A 36 3.89 3.24 7.04
N GLN A 37 3.55 4.06 8.03
CA GLN A 37 4.08 5.43 8.12
C GLN A 37 5.59 5.49 8.37
N ASP A 38 6.11 4.53 9.13
CA ASP A 38 7.51 4.48 9.60
C ASP A 38 8.42 3.62 8.71
N ILE A 39 7.90 3.07 7.60
CA ILE A 39 8.72 2.27 6.67
C ILE A 39 9.12 3.10 5.46
N THR A 40 10.35 2.87 4.99
CA THR A 40 10.80 3.45 3.72
C THR A 40 10.18 2.72 2.53
N ALA A 41 10.14 3.39 1.39
CA ALA A 41 9.67 2.78 0.14
C ALA A 41 10.51 1.58 -0.30
N LYS A 42 11.81 1.60 0.04
CA LYS A 42 12.73 0.50 -0.22
C LYS A 42 12.36 -0.71 0.63
N GLU A 43 12.21 -0.53 1.94
CA GLU A 43 11.82 -1.60 2.87
C GLU A 43 10.45 -2.17 2.52
N PHE A 44 9.47 -1.31 2.17
CA PHE A 44 8.17 -1.77 1.68
C PHE A 44 8.35 -2.75 0.51
N CYS A 45 9.03 -2.31 -0.56
CA CYS A 45 9.24 -3.14 -1.74
C CYS A 45 9.97 -4.46 -1.41
N GLU A 46 11.01 -4.42 -0.59
CA GLU A 46 11.75 -5.63 -0.18
C GLU A 46 10.86 -6.59 0.63
N GLU A 47 10.09 -6.07 1.59
CA GLU A 47 9.24 -6.88 2.44
C GLU A 47 8.10 -7.55 1.68
N VAL A 48 7.48 -6.85 0.71
CA VAL A 48 6.38 -7.38 -0.10
C VAL A 48 6.85 -8.09 -1.39
N GLY A 49 8.14 -8.09 -1.70
CA GLY A 49 8.72 -8.80 -2.85
C GLY A 49 8.54 -8.07 -4.19
N LEU A 50 8.53 -6.73 -4.15
CA LEU A 50 8.38 -5.86 -5.31
C LEU A 50 9.72 -5.29 -5.79
N LYS A 51 9.76 -4.95 -7.09
CA LYS A 51 10.88 -4.21 -7.66
C LYS A 51 10.95 -2.80 -7.04
N PRO A 52 12.16 -2.22 -6.83
CA PRO A 52 12.32 -0.87 -6.30
C PRO A 52 11.57 0.21 -7.08
N SER A 53 11.32 0.00 -8.38
CA SER A 53 10.55 0.90 -9.24
C SER A 53 9.13 1.21 -8.74
N TYR A 54 8.56 0.34 -7.90
CA TYR A 54 7.23 0.55 -7.31
C TYR A 54 7.25 1.47 -6.08
N GLY A 55 8.43 1.78 -5.52
CA GLY A 55 8.55 2.57 -4.29
C GLY A 55 8.00 3.99 -4.43
N THR A 56 8.10 4.59 -5.63
CA THR A 56 7.53 5.91 -5.91
C THR A 56 6.00 5.88 -5.82
N GLU A 57 5.37 4.85 -6.35
CA GLU A 57 3.91 4.71 -6.35
C GLU A 57 3.37 4.43 -4.95
N PHE A 58 4.05 3.58 -4.18
CA PHE A 58 3.76 3.38 -2.76
C PHE A 58 3.83 4.72 -1.98
N SER A 59 4.93 5.46 -2.13
CA SER A 59 5.14 6.72 -1.41
C SER A 59 4.08 7.76 -1.73
N LYS A 60 3.72 7.91 -3.01
CA LYS A 60 2.67 8.83 -3.45
C LYS A 60 1.35 8.51 -2.78
N MET A 61 0.93 7.24 -2.79
CA MET A 61 -0.37 6.83 -2.26
C MET A 61 -0.43 6.90 -0.73
N ARG A 62 0.63 6.47 -0.03
CA ARG A 62 0.74 6.62 1.43
C ARG A 62 0.64 8.09 1.84
N ASN A 63 1.40 8.98 1.19
CA ASN A 63 1.40 10.41 1.52
C ASN A 63 0.06 11.09 1.18
N LEU A 64 -0.58 10.69 0.07
CA LEU A 64 -1.89 11.18 -0.34
C LEU A 64 -2.99 10.84 0.68
N THR A 65 -2.84 9.73 1.41
CA THR A 65 -3.86 9.24 2.35
C THR A 65 -4.20 10.25 3.44
N SER A 66 -3.23 11.04 3.92
CA SER A 66 -3.47 12.12 4.89
C SER A 66 -4.52 13.13 4.41
N ARG A 67 -4.44 13.54 3.13
CA ARG A 67 -5.39 14.44 2.49
C ARG A 67 -6.73 13.75 2.20
N LEU A 68 -6.71 12.46 1.84
CA LEU A 68 -7.95 11.70 1.63
C LEU A 68 -8.76 11.57 2.92
N LYS A 69 -8.10 11.28 4.06
CA LYS A 69 -8.75 11.25 5.38
C LYS A 69 -9.38 12.58 5.76
N GLN A 70 -8.68 13.70 5.49
CA GLN A 70 -9.25 15.05 5.66
C GLN A 70 -10.48 15.30 4.76
N ALA A 71 -10.55 14.64 3.60
CA ALA A 71 -11.71 14.68 2.71
C ALA A 71 -12.83 13.69 3.09
N GLY A 72 -12.69 12.95 4.18
CA GLY A 72 -13.69 11.99 4.68
C GLY A 72 -13.46 10.54 4.25
N LEU A 73 -12.29 10.19 3.72
CA LEU A 73 -11.95 8.78 3.50
C LEU A 73 -11.87 8.05 4.84
N ASP A 74 -12.60 6.94 4.92
CA ASP A 74 -12.55 5.98 6.01
C ASP A 74 -11.86 4.70 5.51
N VAL A 75 -10.61 4.50 5.91
CA VAL A 75 -9.78 3.39 5.42
C VAL A 75 -10.27 2.02 5.89
N ASP A 76 -11.05 1.96 6.97
CA ASP A 76 -11.64 0.72 7.48
C ASP A 76 -12.80 0.22 6.61
N LYS A 77 -13.27 1.05 5.67
CA LYS A 77 -14.32 0.71 4.69
C LYS A 77 -13.77 0.28 3.33
N ILE A 78 -12.45 0.16 3.20
CA ILE A 78 -11.76 -0.36 2.00
C ILE A 78 -11.59 -1.89 2.14
#